data_AF-A0A2A5EIG4-F1
#
_entry.id   AF-A0A2A5EIG4-F1
#
_cell.length_a   1.000
_cell.length_b   1.000
_cell.length_c   1.000
_cell.angle_alpha   90.00
_cell.angle_beta   90.00
_cell.angle_gamma   90.00
#
_symmetry.space_group_name_H-M   'P 1'
#
loop_
_entity.id
_entity.type
_entity.pdbx_description
1 polymer ?
#
loop_
_entity_poly.entity_id
_entity_poly.type
_entity_poly.pdbx_seq_one_letter_code
_entity_poly.pdbx_strand_id
1 'polypeptide(L)'
;MKAHKKDRSKYSALLNMKSKSLILIGVSILIIGFLFNVIFINIPPQDPSPEIIQQRIESYKAEELIYYSGFAVLTLGLILGLVRKIKKAAPYS
;
A
#
# COMPACT_ATOMS: atom_id res chain seq x y z
N MET A 1 19.45 -1.96 -35.63
CA MET A 1 19.68 -2.40 -34.23
C MET A 1 19.47 -1.34 -33.13
N LYS A 2 19.23 -0.04 -33.43
CA LYS A 2 19.03 1.00 -32.39
C LYS A 2 17.59 1.12 -31.85
N ALA A 3 16.57 0.70 -32.61
CA ALA A 3 15.15 0.82 -32.22
C ALA A 3 14.80 -0.01 -30.96
N HIS A 4 15.26 -1.26 -30.88
CA HIS A 4 14.97 -2.18 -29.78
C HIS A 4 15.51 -1.76 -28.40
N LYS A 5 16.50 -0.86 -28.36
CA LYS A 5 17.12 -0.37 -27.11
C LYS A 5 16.35 0.83 -26.52
N LYS A 6 15.70 1.62 -27.38
CA LYS A 6 14.93 2.82 -26.98
C LYS A 6 13.62 2.44 -26.28
N ASP A 7 12.95 1.39 -26.74
CA ASP A 7 11.71 0.90 -26.13
C ASP A 7 11.93 0.32 -24.73
N ARG A 8 12.95 -0.53 -24.54
CA ARG A 8 13.27 -1.09 -23.21
C ARG A 8 13.57 -0.02 -22.16
N SER A 9 14.20 1.09 -22.56
CA SER A 9 14.46 2.23 -21.67
C SER A 9 13.15 2.88 -21.19
N LYS A 10 12.21 3.15 -22.10
CA LYS A 10 10.94 3.83 -21.80
C LYS A 10 10.06 3.01 -20.83
N TYR A 11 9.93 1.70 -21.05
CA TYR A 11 9.17 0.82 -20.15
C TYR A 11 9.81 0.73 -18.75
N SER A 12 11.15 0.73 -18.68
CA SER A 12 11.85 0.75 -17.40
C SER A 12 11.69 2.06 -16.63
N ALA A 13 11.53 3.20 -17.30
CA ALA A 13 11.24 4.47 -16.63
C ALA A 13 9.79 4.51 -16.11
N LEU A 14 8.82 4.11 -16.94
CA LEU A 14 7.40 4.07 -16.58
C LEU A 14 7.11 3.16 -15.40
N LEU A 15 7.64 1.94 -15.41
CA LEU A 15 7.49 1.01 -14.29
C LEU A 15 8.18 1.52 -13.00
N ASN A 16 9.21 2.39 -13.11
CA ASN A 16 9.92 2.97 -11.95
C ASN A 16 9.06 4.01 -11.24
N MET A 17 8.41 4.86 -12.02
CA MET A 17 7.43 5.79 -11.49
C MET A 17 6.28 5.00 -10.84
N LYS A 18 5.77 3.96 -11.51
CA LYS A 18 4.67 3.14 -10.98
C LYS A 18 4.98 2.43 -9.66
N SER A 19 6.14 1.77 -9.52
CA SER A 19 6.50 1.08 -8.27
C SER A 19 6.70 2.06 -7.10
N LYS A 20 7.38 3.19 -7.32
CA LYS A 20 7.53 4.23 -6.29
C LYS A 20 6.18 4.83 -5.90
N SER A 21 5.31 5.11 -6.87
CA SER A 21 3.96 5.61 -6.63
C SER A 21 3.12 4.60 -5.83
N LEU A 22 3.18 3.31 -6.15
CA LEU A 22 2.48 2.27 -5.38
C LEU A 22 2.96 2.19 -3.94
N ILE A 23 4.29 2.25 -3.71
CA ILE A 23 4.84 2.27 -2.35
C ILE A 23 4.34 3.51 -1.60
N LEU A 24 4.39 4.70 -2.22
CA LEU A 24 3.92 5.94 -1.60
C LEU A 24 2.43 5.90 -1.26
N ILE A 25 1.60 5.40 -2.18
CA ILE A 25 0.16 5.25 -1.96
C ILE A 25 -0.09 4.26 -0.82
N GLY A 26 0.57 3.10 -0.84
CA GLY A 26 0.46 2.10 0.23
C GLY A 26 0.81 2.67 1.60
N VAL A 27 1.94 3.37 1.71
CA VAL A 27 2.34 4.04 2.97
C VAL A 27 1.31 5.10 3.39
N SER A 28 0.79 5.89 2.45
CA SER A 28 -0.21 6.91 2.75
C SER A 28 -1.51 6.30 3.30
N ILE A 29 -1.96 5.18 2.73
CA ILE A 29 -3.14 4.43 3.23
C ILE A 29 -2.88 3.92 4.65
N LEU A 30 -1.69 3.38 4.94
CA LEU A 30 -1.35 2.92 6.29
C LEU A 30 -1.33 4.07 7.31
N ILE A 31 -0.82 5.25 6.93
CA ILE A 31 -0.87 6.45 7.79
C ILE A 31 -2.32 6.86 8.06
N ILE A 32 -3.19 6.81 7.05
CA ILE A 32 -4.63 7.10 7.21
C ILE A 32 -5.27 6.08 8.16
N GLY A 33 -4.96 4.80 8.04
CA GLY A 33 -5.43 3.75 8.96
C GLY A 33 -5.00 4.01 10.40
N PHE A 34 -3.74 4.41 10.60
CA PHE A 34 -3.22 4.80 11.92
C PHE A 34 -3.97 6.00 12.50
N LEU A 35 -4.18 7.06 11.71
CA LEU A 35 -4.94 8.22 12.14
C LEU A 35 -6.39 7.87 12.47
N PHE A 36 -7.01 7.00 11.67
CA PHE A 36 -8.37 6.51 11.91
C PHE A 36 -8.46 5.76 13.25
N ASN A 37 -7.50 4.86 13.53
CA ASN A 37 -7.45 4.16 14.82
C ASN A 37 -7.35 5.13 16.01
N VAL A 38 -6.42 6.08 15.92
CA VAL A 38 -6.16 7.05 17.00
C VAL A 38 -7.40 7.91 17.27
N ILE A 39 -8.09 8.36 16.22
CA ILE A 39 -9.23 9.28 16.34
C ILE A 39 -10.51 8.56 16.78
N PHE A 40 -10.80 7.38 16.23
CA PHE A 40 -12.12 6.75 16.35
C PHE A 40 -12.17 5.53 17.28
N ILE A 41 -11.04 4.84 17.47
CA ILE A 41 -11.04 3.51 18.11
C ILE A 41 -10.39 3.55 19.48
N ASN A 42 -9.28 4.27 19.62
CA ASN A 42 -8.41 4.16 20.80
C ASN A 42 -8.96 4.80 22.09
N ILE A 43 -10.09 5.53 22.00
CA ILE A 43 -10.76 6.11 23.18
C ILE A 43 -11.96 5.23 23.54
N PRO A 44 -11.87 4.34 24.56
CA PRO A 44 -12.99 3.49 24.96
C PRO A 44 -14.09 4.32 25.64
N PRO A 45 -15.38 4.13 25.27
CA PRO A 45 -16.50 4.64 26.05
C PRO A 45 -16.51 3.97 27.44
N GLN A 46 -16.76 4.76 28.49
CA GLN A 46 -16.78 4.27 29.87
C GLN A 46 -18.02 3.41 30.16
N ASP A 47 -19.19 3.77 29.58
CA ASP A 47 -20.44 3.00 29.65
C ASP A 47 -21.08 2.88 28.26
N PRO A 48 -20.62 1.96 27.40
CA PRO A 48 -21.14 1.85 26.05
C PRO A 48 -22.56 1.27 26.03
N SER A 49 -23.47 1.98 25.37
CA SER A 49 -24.73 1.40 24.94
C SER A 49 -24.49 0.30 23.87
N PRO A 50 -25.43 -0.64 23.67
CA PRO A 50 -25.31 -1.67 22.62
C PRO A 50 -25.06 -1.09 21.22
N GLU A 51 -25.62 0.09 20.94
CA GLU A 51 -25.41 0.82 19.67
C GLU A 51 -23.96 1.28 19.51
N ILE A 52 -23.35 1.82 20.56
CA ILE A 52 -21.94 2.24 20.57
C ILE A 52 -21.01 1.03 20.37
N ILE A 53 -21.36 -0.13 20.92
CA ILE A 53 -20.61 -1.37 20.71
C ILE A 53 -20.64 -1.77 19.23
N GLN A 54 -21.81 -1.71 18.58
CA GLN A 54 -21.93 -2.04 17.16
C GLN A 54 -21.14 -1.08 16.27
N GLN A 55 -21.25 0.23 16.51
CA GLN A 55 -20.47 1.25 15.79
C GLN A 55 -18.96 1.03 15.93
N ARG A 56 -18.52 0.61 17.12
CA ARG A 56 -17.11 0.30 17.37
C ARG A 56 -16.66 -0.96 16.60
N ILE A 57 -17.48 -2.01 16.56
CA ILE A 57 -17.18 -3.21 15.75
C ILE A 57 -17.06 -2.84 14.26
N GLU A 58 -17.96 -2.00 13.76
CA GLU A 58 -17.89 -1.51 12.37
C GLU A 58 -16.62 -0.68 12.12
N SER A 59 -16.25 0.17 13.08
CA SER A 59 -15.01 0.95 13.01
C SER A 59 -13.77 0.06 12.97
N TYR A 60 -13.71 -1.01 13.78
CA TYR A 60 -12.63 -2.00 13.72
C TYR A 60 -12.56 -2.71 12.37
N LYS A 61 -13.71 -3.10 11.80
CA LYS A 61 -13.76 -3.70 10.46
C LYS A 61 -13.25 -2.74 9.38
N ALA A 62 -13.63 -1.47 9.47
CA ALA A 62 -13.16 -0.44 8.55
C ALA A 62 -11.64 -0.23 8.67
N GLU A 63 -11.11 -0.16 9.89
CA GLU A 63 -9.67 -0.08 10.15
C GLU A 63 -8.92 -1.26 9.54
N GLU A 64 -9.41 -2.48 9.76
CA GLU A 64 -8.81 -3.70 9.24
C GLU A 64 -8.74 -3.69 7.71
N LEU A 65 -9.83 -3.27 7.05
CA LEU A 65 -9.87 -3.09 5.59
C LEU A 65 -8.88 -2.02 5.09
N ILE A 66 -8.74 -0.91 5.81
CA ILE A 66 -7.75 0.13 5.47
C ILE A 66 -6.34 -0.45 5.55
N TYR A 67 -6.01 -1.18 6.62
CA TYR A 67 -4.68 -1.78 6.73
C TYR A 67 -4.43 -2.87 5.68
N TYR A 68 -5.37 -3.79 5.46
CA TYR A 68 -5.17 -4.81 4.43
C TYR A 68 -4.99 -4.21 3.04
N SER A 69 -5.80 -3.22 2.68
CA SER A 69 -5.64 -2.53 1.40
C SER A 69 -4.31 -1.78 1.30
N GLY A 70 -3.90 -1.07 2.35
CA GLY A 70 -2.60 -0.40 2.43
C GLY A 70 -1.43 -1.37 2.29
N PHE A 71 -1.46 -2.49 3.02
CA PHE A 71 -0.44 -3.54 2.94
C PHE A 71 -0.42 -4.24 1.58
N ALA A 72 -1.57 -4.52 0.97
CA ALA A 72 -1.64 -5.12 -0.36
C ALA A 72 -0.99 -4.22 -1.42
N VAL A 73 -1.33 -2.93 -1.41
CA VAL A 73 -0.76 -1.93 -2.35
C VAL A 73 0.75 -1.77 -2.11
N LEU A 74 1.18 -1.66 -0.85
CA LEU A 74 2.58 -1.56 -0.49
C LEU A 74 3.38 -2.79 -0.94
N THR A 75 2.86 -3.99 -0.65
CA THR A 75 3.48 -5.27 -1.02
C THR A 75 3.61 -5.40 -2.52
N LEU A 76 2.59 -5.05 -3.29
CA LEU A 76 2.66 -5.03 -4.76
C LEU A 76 3.73 -4.06 -5.26
N GLY A 77 3.80 -2.86 -4.67
CA GLY A 77 4.84 -1.87 -4.97
C GLY A 77 6.26 -2.38 -4.72
N LEU A 78 6.46 -3.06 -3.59
CA LEU A 78 7.73 -3.69 -3.19
C LEU A 78 8.10 -4.86 -4.11
N ILE A 79 7.17 -5.77 -4.40
CA ILE A 79 7.39 -6.90 -5.32
C ILE A 79 7.81 -6.39 -6.70
N LEU A 80 7.10 -5.39 -7.24
CA LEU A 80 7.47 -4.78 -8.52
C LEU A 80 8.86 -4.14 -8.46
N GLY A 81 9.22 -3.50 -7.34
CA GLY A 81 10.57 -2.97 -7.12
C GLY A 81 11.64 -4.07 -7.12
N LEU A 82 11.38 -5.17 -6.40
CA LEU A 82 12.31 -6.29 -6.23
C LEU A 82 12.55 -7.06 -7.53
N VAL A 83 11.48 -7.44 -8.23
CA VAL A 83 11.56 -8.11 -9.55
C VAL A 83 12.45 -7.34 -10.51
N ARG A 84 12.44 -6.01 -10.41
CA ARG A 84 13.20 -5.12 -11.28
C ARG A 84 14.64 -4.98 -10.84
N LYS A 85 14.90 -4.97 -9.54
CA LYS A 85 16.27 -5.07 -9.00
C LYS A 85 16.94 -6.36 -9.48
N ILE A 86 16.22 -7.48 -9.43
CA ILE A 86 16.70 -8.80 -9.92
C ILE A 86 16.97 -8.75 -11.43
N LYS A 87 16.02 -8.28 -12.25
CA LYS A 87 16.22 -8.16 -13.71
C LYS A 87 17.38 -7.25 -14.12
N LYS A 88 17.74 -6.26 -13.30
CA LYS A 88 18.93 -5.41 -13.51
C LYS A 88 20.23 -6.12 -13.11
N ALA A 89 20.19 -6.90 -12.04
CA ALA A 89 21.34 -7.63 -11.52
C ALA A 89 21.70 -8.87 -12.34
N ALA A 90 20.72 -9.51 -12.98
CA ALA A 90 20.89 -10.65 -13.87
C ALA A 90 20.37 -10.31 -15.29
N PRO A 91 21.12 -9.53 -16.08
CA PRO A 91 20.66 -9.07 -17.38
C PRO A 91 20.53 -10.19 -18.44
N TYR A 92 21.18 -11.34 -18.25
CA TYR A 92 21.18 -12.47 -19.19
C TYR A 92 21.50 -13.79 -18.47
N SER A 93 20.52 -14.70 -18.46
CA SER A 93 20.74 -16.09 -18.88
C SER A 93 20.21 -16.20 -20.31
#